data_AF-A0A1Y1LW41-F1
#
_entry.id   AF-A0A1Y1LW41-F1
#
_cell.length_a   1.000
_cell.length_b   1.000
_cell.length_c   1.000
_cell.angle_alpha   90.00
_cell.angle_beta   90.00
_cell.angle_gamma   90.00
#
_symmetry.space_group_name_H-M   'P 1'
#
loop_
_entity.id
_entity.type
_entity.pdbx_description
1 polymer ?
#
loop_
_entity_poly.entity_id
_entity_poly.type
_entity_poly.pdbx_seq_one_letter_code
_entity_poly.pdbx_strand_id
1 'polypeptide(L)'
;MYTSVYSLILFTLLFNDQIKKGLLDVTHLTLEDAKCFPYGFNFDYEEQEFVHLVVIPYLEIKSIEELSHLNLIPIDNPRYNEFLSCMWKNKRFQSYNGAINYEAIEKALSASMGRDVGDTGPGILLSKMEGSRIVMICRDLGGYTHGQRVVLVRNCILQELKKFVQKQNGRRYSNNLGTYYHK
;
A
#
# COMPACT_ATOMS: atom_id res chain seq x y z
N MET A 1 -30.92 4.58 16.75
CA MET A 1 -29.62 5.14 16.34
C MET A 1 -29.71 5.57 14.88
N TYR A 2 -30.07 6.82 14.63
CA TYR A 2 -30.01 7.42 13.30
C TYR A 2 -28.64 8.06 13.13
N THR A 3 -27.63 7.30 12.71
CA THR A 3 -26.48 7.89 12.03
C THR A 3 -27.02 8.45 10.72
N SER A 4 -27.38 9.71 10.85
CA SER A 4 -28.16 10.54 9.95
C SER A 4 -27.63 10.49 8.53
N VAL A 5 -28.54 10.32 7.56
CA VAL A 5 -28.28 10.45 6.11
C VAL A 5 -27.42 11.69 5.79
N TYR A 6 -27.55 12.75 6.60
CA TYR A 6 -26.75 13.96 6.52
C TYR A 6 -25.24 13.74 6.76
N SER A 7 -24.84 12.82 7.64
CA SER A 7 -23.43 12.46 7.84
C SER A 7 -22.83 11.81 6.59
N LEU A 8 -23.62 10.98 5.89
CA LEU A 8 -23.17 10.32 4.67
C LEU A 8 -23.04 11.32 3.52
N ILE A 9 -24.02 12.24 3.39
CA ILE A 9 -24.02 13.29 2.36
C ILE A 9 -22.84 14.25 2.59
N LEU A 10 -22.62 14.72 3.83
CA LEU A 10 -21.52 15.64 4.13
C LEU A 10 -20.15 14.97 3.88
N PHE A 11 -20.02 13.69 4.26
CA PHE A 11 -18.82 12.91 3.97
C PHE A 11 -18.59 12.78 2.46
N THR A 12 -19.63 12.48 1.68
CA THR A 12 -19.57 12.37 0.22
C THR A 12 -19.21 13.70 -0.45
N LEU A 13 -19.71 14.82 0.07
CA LEU A 13 -19.43 16.16 -0.47
C LEU A 13 -18.00 16.61 -0.17
N LEU A 14 -17.52 16.39 1.06
CA LEU A 14 -16.13 16.69 1.45
C LEU A 14 -15.14 15.79 0.72
N PHE A 15 -15.45 14.50 0.54
CA PHE A 15 -14.65 13.60 -0.30
C PHE A 15 -14.60 14.09 -1.75
N ASN A 16 -15.74 14.43 -2.34
CA ASN A 16 -15.81 14.90 -3.74
C ASN A 16 -15.02 16.17 -3.98
N ASP A 17 -14.95 17.09 -3.02
CA ASP A 17 -14.15 18.32 -3.15
C ASP A 17 -12.64 18.03 -3.15
N GLN A 18 -12.17 17.13 -2.30
CA GLN A 18 -10.75 16.72 -2.25
C GLN A 18 -10.35 15.91 -3.50
N ILE A 19 -11.25 15.06 -4.01
CA ILE A 19 -11.06 14.33 -5.29
C ILE A 19 -10.96 15.31 -6.46
N LYS A 20 -11.86 16.30 -6.52
CA LYS A 20 -11.86 17.32 -7.59
C LYS A 20 -10.60 18.19 -7.59
N LYS A 21 -9.99 18.38 -6.43
CA LYS A 21 -8.72 19.12 -6.28
C LYS A 21 -7.49 18.27 -6.64
N GLY A 22 -7.65 16.99 -6.98
CA GLY A 22 -6.53 16.09 -7.31
C GLY A 22 -5.67 15.70 -6.10
N LEU A 23 -6.19 15.95 -4.90
CA LEU A 23 -5.49 15.80 -3.62
C LEU A 23 -5.64 14.39 -3.02
N LEU A 24 -6.58 13.59 -3.53
CA LEU A 24 -6.79 12.22 -3.08
C LEU A 24 -7.15 11.36 -4.29
N ASP A 25 -6.28 10.41 -4.63
CA ASP A 25 -6.67 9.34 -5.54
C ASP A 25 -7.50 8.30 -4.78
N VAL A 26 -8.82 8.46 -4.86
CA VAL A 26 -9.79 7.57 -4.23
C VAL A 26 -10.24 6.44 -5.14
N THR A 27 -9.70 6.33 -6.36
CA THR A 27 -10.18 5.32 -7.33
C THR A 27 -10.08 3.89 -6.79
N HIS A 28 -9.30 3.70 -5.72
CA HIS A 28 -9.09 2.43 -5.03
C HIS A 28 -9.75 2.34 -3.64
N LEU A 29 -10.48 3.35 -3.17
CA LEU A 29 -11.15 3.32 -1.87
C LEU A 29 -12.59 2.79 -2.00
N THR A 30 -12.92 1.78 -1.20
CA THR A 30 -14.29 1.30 -1.06
C THR A 30 -15.05 2.09 0.03
N LEU A 31 -16.36 1.94 0.06
CA LEU A 31 -17.19 2.50 1.14
C LEU A 31 -16.79 1.95 2.53
N GLU A 32 -16.24 0.74 2.60
CA GLU A 32 -15.73 0.18 3.87
C GLU A 32 -14.46 0.87 4.33
N ASP A 33 -13.60 1.23 3.37
CA ASP A 33 -12.36 1.97 3.61
C ASP A 33 -12.65 3.41 4.09
N ALA A 34 -13.72 4.02 3.59
CA ALA A 34 -14.21 5.32 4.05
C ALA A 34 -14.56 5.34 5.55
N LYS A 35 -14.96 4.21 6.14
CA LYS A 35 -15.27 4.10 7.58
C LYS A 35 -14.03 4.20 8.47
N CYS A 36 -12.84 4.05 7.90
CA CYS A 36 -11.58 4.18 8.63
C CYS A 36 -11.13 5.62 8.84
N PHE A 37 -11.75 6.59 8.16
CA PHE A 37 -11.51 8.00 8.44
C PHE A 37 -12.09 8.34 9.82
N PRO A 38 -11.30 8.86 10.75
CA PRO A 38 -11.82 9.29 12.04
C PRO A 38 -12.90 10.37 11.83
N TYR A 39 -13.98 10.30 12.60
CA TYR A 39 -14.99 11.36 12.64
C TYR A 39 -14.33 12.70 12.97
N GLY A 40 -14.57 13.73 12.15
CA GLY A 40 -14.01 15.06 12.36
C GLY A 40 -12.61 15.29 11.76
N PHE A 41 -12.18 14.45 10.81
CA PHE A 41 -11.06 14.81 9.94
C PHE A 41 -11.43 16.04 9.11
N ASN A 42 -11.05 17.21 9.63
CA ASN A 42 -11.04 18.44 8.86
C ASN A 42 -9.72 18.46 8.11
N PHE A 43 -9.77 18.40 6.77
CA PHE A 43 -8.61 18.68 5.93
C PHE A 43 -8.36 20.19 5.97
N ASP A 44 -8.07 20.74 7.15
CA ASP A 44 -7.65 22.12 7.24
C ASP A 44 -6.30 22.25 6.54
N TYR A 45 -6.24 23.25 5.66
CA TYR A 45 -5.26 23.45 4.59
C TYR A 45 -3.79 23.55 5.03
N GLU A 46 -3.50 23.52 6.33
CA GLU A 46 -2.16 23.75 6.89
C GLU A 46 -1.33 22.46 7.03
N GLU A 47 -1.94 21.28 6.92
CA GLU A 47 -1.23 20.00 6.92
C GLU A 47 -1.15 19.38 5.51
N GLN A 48 -0.72 20.17 4.50
CA GLN A 48 -0.57 19.72 3.10
C GLN A 48 0.38 18.52 2.90
N GLU A 49 1.20 18.16 3.90
CA GLU A 49 1.96 16.91 3.87
C GLU A 49 1.09 15.64 3.87
N PHE A 50 -0.15 15.72 4.36
CA PHE A 50 -1.08 14.57 4.32
C PHE A 50 -1.62 14.31 2.93
N VAL A 51 -1.56 15.30 2.05
CA VAL A 51 -2.25 15.29 0.77
C VAL A 51 -1.47 14.52 -0.30
N HIS A 52 -0.15 14.40 -0.12
CA HIS A 52 0.67 13.49 -0.92
C HIS A 52 0.77 12.07 -0.33
N LEU A 53 0.05 11.76 0.75
CA LEU A 53 -0.18 10.37 1.15
C LEU A 53 -1.17 9.78 0.16
N VAL A 54 -0.67 9.46 -1.04
CA VAL A 54 -1.35 8.58 -1.99
C VAL A 54 -1.73 7.35 -1.17
N VAL A 55 -3.02 7.24 -0.86
CA VAL A 55 -3.61 6.18 -0.06
C VAL A 55 -3.56 4.95 -0.94
N ILE A 56 -2.38 4.34 -1.01
CA ILE A 56 -2.22 2.98 -1.46
C ILE A 56 -1.90 2.13 -0.24
N PRO A 57 -2.92 1.84 0.60
CA PRO A 57 -2.81 0.85 1.66
C PRO A 57 -2.68 -0.56 1.05
N TYR A 58 -2.89 -0.68 -0.26
CA TYR A 58 -2.93 -1.92 -0.99
C TYR A 58 -1.54 -2.37 -1.41
N LEU A 59 -1.23 -3.59 -1.02
CA LEU A 59 -0.23 -4.41 -1.69
C LEU A 59 -0.74 -4.88 -3.06
N GLU A 60 -2.03 -4.69 -3.34
CA GLU A 60 -2.76 -5.07 -4.54
C GLU A 60 -2.72 -3.97 -5.61
N ILE A 61 -1.53 -3.52 -6.01
CA ILE A 61 -1.37 -2.46 -7.02
C ILE A 61 -1.31 -3.06 -8.42
N LYS A 62 -1.64 -2.23 -9.42
CA LYS A 62 -1.67 -2.60 -10.84
C LYS A 62 -0.27 -2.94 -11.37
N SER A 63 0.78 -2.26 -10.90
CA SER A 63 2.18 -2.61 -11.17
C SER A 63 3.11 -2.35 -9.97
N ILE A 64 4.19 -3.13 -9.87
CA ILE A 64 5.30 -2.92 -8.94
C ILE A 64 6.10 -1.65 -9.31
N GLU A 65 6.07 -1.21 -10.57
CA GLU A 65 6.73 0.02 -10.99
C GLU A 65 6.12 1.25 -10.28
N GLU A 66 4.79 1.36 -10.25
CA GLU A 66 4.06 2.40 -9.50
C GLU A 66 4.42 2.37 -8.00
N LEU A 67 4.51 1.17 -7.42
CA LEU A 67 4.91 0.93 -6.03
C LEU A 67 6.29 1.51 -5.70
N SER A 68 7.22 1.46 -6.67
CA SER A 68 8.60 1.88 -6.46
C SER A 68 8.73 3.40 -6.28
N HIS A 69 7.76 4.16 -6.77
CA HIS A 69 7.74 5.62 -6.66
C HIS A 69 7.06 6.13 -5.38
N LEU A 70 6.40 5.26 -4.61
CA LEU A 70 5.71 5.68 -3.40
C LEU A 70 6.68 6.11 -2.30
N ASN A 71 6.34 7.20 -1.60
CA ASN A 71 7.08 7.66 -0.44
C ASN A 71 6.83 6.77 0.78
N LEU A 72 7.82 6.73 1.67
CA LEU A 72 7.66 6.11 2.98
C LEU A 72 6.77 6.99 3.85
N ILE A 73 6.03 6.35 4.74
CA ILE A 73 5.06 7.03 5.58
C ILE A 73 5.68 7.36 6.94
N PRO A 74 5.48 8.56 7.48
CA PRO A 74 5.93 8.93 8.82
C PRO A 74 5.25 8.06 9.90
N ILE A 75 6.05 7.52 10.83
CA ILE A 75 5.59 6.62 11.92
C ILE A 75 5.11 7.42 13.14
N ASP A 76 5.52 8.68 13.26
CA ASP A 76 5.22 9.61 14.34
C ASP A 76 3.84 10.26 14.22
N ASN A 77 3.06 9.92 13.19
CA ASN A 77 1.71 10.40 12.99
C ASN A 77 0.66 9.41 13.54
N PRO A 78 0.14 9.60 14.77
CA PRO A 78 -0.78 8.65 15.40
C PRO A 78 -2.10 8.50 14.64
N ARG A 79 -2.65 9.61 14.10
CA ARG A 79 -3.92 9.57 13.35
C ARG A 79 -3.80 8.73 12.08
N TYR A 80 -2.69 8.91 11.36
CA TYR A 80 -2.45 8.15 10.13
C TYR A 80 -2.15 6.67 10.42
N ASN A 81 -1.42 6.39 11.51
CA ASN A 81 -1.19 5.03 11.99
C ASN A 81 -2.50 4.30 12.29
N GLU A 82 -3.45 4.97 12.96
CA GLU A 82 -4.78 4.41 13.25
C GLU A 82 -5.60 4.17 11.99
N PHE A 83 -5.61 5.14 11.08
CA PHE A 83 -6.25 5.01 9.77
C PHE A 83 -5.74 3.76 9.03
N LEU A 84 -4.42 3.59 8.90
CA LEU A 84 -3.84 2.43 8.24
C LEU A 84 -4.13 1.11 8.97
N SER A 85 -4.12 1.11 10.31
CA SER A 85 -4.50 -0.07 11.09
C SER A 85 -5.94 -0.49 10.80
N CYS A 86 -6.88 0.46 10.73
CA CYS A 86 -8.26 0.17 10.37
C CYS A 86 -8.36 -0.42 8.95
N MET A 87 -7.67 0.20 7.98
CA MET A 87 -7.65 -0.28 6.60
C MET A 87 -7.11 -1.72 6.49
N TRP A 88 -6.01 -2.02 7.17
CA TRP A 88 -5.42 -3.36 7.18
C TRP A 88 -6.31 -4.40 7.84
N LYS A 89 -7.11 -4.01 8.84
CA LYS A 89 -8.12 -4.88 9.43
C LYS A 89 -9.25 -5.20 8.47
N ASN A 90 -9.75 -4.20 7.75
CA ASN A 90 -10.79 -4.41 6.73
C ASN A 90 -10.32 -5.38 5.63
N LYS A 91 -9.05 -5.28 5.22
CA LYS A 91 -8.44 -6.18 4.22
C LYS A 91 -7.91 -7.50 4.80
N ARG A 92 -8.09 -7.73 6.11
CA ARG A 92 -7.63 -8.93 6.83
C ARG A 92 -6.11 -9.14 6.81
N PHE A 93 -5.34 -8.09 6.54
CA PHE A 93 -3.87 -8.05 6.70
C PHE A 93 -3.46 -7.84 8.17
N GLN A 94 -4.38 -7.35 8.99
CA GLN A 94 -4.23 -7.26 10.44
C GLN A 94 -5.50 -7.81 11.10
N SER A 95 -5.37 -8.54 12.19
CA SER A 95 -6.51 -8.96 13.02
C SER A 95 -6.96 -7.84 13.95
N TYR A 96 -8.14 -7.98 14.57
CA TYR A 96 -8.67 -6.99 15.51
C TYR A 96 -7.75 -6.75 16.72
N ASN A 97 -7.03 -7.78 17.19
CA ASN A 97 -6.04 -7.69 18.26
C ASN A 97 -4.67 -7.15 17.80
N GLY A 98 -4.55 -6.69 16.55
CA GLY A 98 -3.34 -6.05 16.03
C GLY A 98 -2.25 -7.00 15.50
N ALA A 99 -2.46 -8.32 15.54
CA ALA A 99 -1.53 -9.27 14.92
C ALA A 99 -1.56 -9.14 13.39
N ILE A 100 -0.40 -9.20 12.76
CA ILE A 100 -0.26 -9.09 11.31
C ILE A 100 -0.47 -10.45 10.66
N ASN A 101 -1.32 -10.50 9.64
CA ASN A 101 -1.57 -11.69 8.84
C ASN A 101 -0.62 -11.73 7.64
N TYR A 102 0.61 -12.20 7.90
CA TYR A 102 1.66 -12.26 6.89
C TYR A 102 1.34 -13.17 5.70
N GLU A 103 0.53 -14.21 5.89
CA GLU A 103 0.08 -15.09 4.81
C GLU A 103 -0.81 -14.33 3.80
N ALA A 104 -1.76 -13.52 4.30
CA ALA A 104 -2.61 -12.70 3.44
C ALA A 104 -1.79 -11.63 2.69
N ILE A 105 -0.81 -11.03 3.36
CA ILE A 105 0.13 -10.07 2.78
C ILE A 105 0.97 -10.72 1.67
N GLU A 106 1.55 -11.89 1.92
CA GLU A 106 2.35 -12.65 0.95
C GLU A 106 1.53 -13.01 -0.29
N LYS A 107 0.28 -13.46 -0.08
CA LYS A 107 -0.65 -13.77 -1.17
C LYS A 107 -0.95 -12.54 -2.02
N ALA A 108 -1.25 -11.40 -1.39
CA ALA A 108 -1.52 -10.15 -2.10
C ALA A 108 -0.30 -9.66 -2.89
N LEU A 109 0.89 -9.69 -2.27
CA LEU A 109 2.15 -9.33 -2.92
C LEU A 109 2.44 -10.23 -4.12
N SER A 110 2.38 -11.54 -3.94
CA SER A 110 2.64 -12.51 -5.02
C SER A 110 1.68 -12.31 -6.19
N ALA A 111 0.41 -12.01 -5.91
CA ALA A 111 -0.59 -11.74 -6.94
C ALA A 111 -0.31 -10.44 -7.69
N SER A 112 0.12 -9.37 -7.01
CA SER A 112 0.53 -8.12 -7.69
C SER A 112 1.82 -8.29 -8.47
N MET A 113 2.80 -9.03 -7.94
CA MET A 113 4.05 -9.29 -8.65
C MET A 113 3.84 -10.13 -9.90
N GLY A 114 2.94 -11.11 -9.85
CA GLY A 114 2.58 -11.95 -10.99
C GLY A 114 2.07 -11.17 -12.20
N ARG A 115 1.42 -10.01 -11.99
CA ARG A 115 0.97 -9.16 -13.10
C ARG A 115 2.14 -8.55 -13.89
N ASP A 116 3.27 -8.33 -13.24
CA ASP A 116 4.43 -7.66 -13.83
C ASP A 116 5.47 -8.63 -14.40
N VAL A 117 5.68 -9.77 -13.75
CA VAL A 117 6.69 -10.75 -14.17
C VAL A 117 6.10 -11.95 -14.92
N GLY A 118 4.77 -12.03 -15.00
CA GLY A 118 4.02 -13.12 -15.64
C GLY A 118 3.29 -13.99 -14.64
N ASP A 119 2.03 -14.27 -14.93
CA ASP A 119 1.11 -15.11 -14.15
C ASP A 119 1.21 -16.61 -14.51
N THR A 120 2.07 -16.94 -15.47
CA THR A 120 2.28 -18.30 -15.99
C THR A 120 3.77 -18.66 -16.06
N GLY A 121 4.07 -19.95 -16.17
CA GLY A 121 5.43 -20.46 -16.37
C GLY A 121 6.39 -20.11 -15.21
N PRO A 122 7.65 -19.75 -15.51
CA PRO A 122 8.63 -19.37 -14.46
C PRO A 122 8.28 -18.08 -13.70
N GLY A 123 7.45 -17.20 -14.26
CA GLY A 123 7.07 -15.91 -13.67
C GLY A 123 6.28 -16.05 -12.37
N ILE A 124 5.37 -17.04 -12.30
CA ILE A 124 4.57 -17.29 -11.10
C ILE A 124 5.43 -17.74 -9.92
N LEU A 125 6.43 -18.59 -10.19
CA LEU A 125 7.36 -19.09 -9.18
C LEU A 125 8.24 -17.96 -8.66
N LEU A 126 8.75 -17.12 -9.56
CA LEU A 126 9.52 -15.94 -9.19
C LEU A 126 8.70 -14.98 -8.32
N SER A 127 7.45 -14.70 -8.71
CA SER A 127 6.53 -13.84 -7.95
C SER A 127 6.29 -14.35 -6.54
N LYS A 128 5.98 -15.66 -6.42
CA LYS A 128 5.73 -16.30 -5.13
C LYS A 128 6.98 -16.32 -4.25
N MET A 129 8.13 -16.70 -4.82
CA MET A 129 9.40 -16.73 -4.09
C MET A 129 9.81 -15.35 -3.57
N GLU A 130 9.71 -14.32 -4.41
CA GLU A 130 10.09 -12.96 -4.02
C GLU A 130 9.08 -12.34 -3.06
N GLY A 131 7.77 -12.56 -3.26
CA GLY A 131 6.75 -12.16 -2.30
C GLY A 131 7.00 -12.76 -0.91
N SER A 132 7.29 -14.05 -0.85
CA SER A 132 7.63 -14.76 0.40
C SER A 132 8.90 -14.19 1.05
N ARG A 133 9.96 -13.96 0.25
CA ARG A 133 11.22 -13.37 0.74
C ARG A 133 11.00 -11.98 1.35
N ILE A 134 10.23 -11.12 0.68
CA ILE A 134 9.94 -9.77 1.15
C ILE A 134 9.19 -9.80 2.48
N VAL A 135 8.14 -10.63 2.57
CA VAL A 135 7.36 -10.77 3.81
C VAL A 135 8.21 -11.28 4.96
N MET A 136 9.07 -12.27 4.70
CA MET A 136 10.00 -12.81 5.70
C MET A 136 10.92 -11.72 6.28
N ILE A 137 11.49 -10.86 5.42
CA ILE A 137 12.37 -9.77 5.86
C ILE A 137 11.62 -8.76 6.74
N CYS A 138 10.35 -8.49 6.43
CA CYS A 138 9.54 -7.49 7.12
C CYS A 138 8.74 -8.03 8.31
N ARG A 139 8.89 -9.32 8.65
CA ARG A 139 8.04 -9.98 9.65
C ARG A 139 8.31 -9.51 11.07
N ASP A 140 9.56 -9.35 11.45
CA ASP A 140 9.96 -9.13 12.84
C ASP A 140 9.96 -7.65 13.27
N LEU A 141 9.25 -6.81 12.51
CA LEU A 141 9.13 -5.39 12.81
C LEU A 141 8.11 -5.16 13.94
N GLY A 142 8.59 -4.51 14.99
CA GLY A 142 7.80 -4.12 16.15
C GLY A 142 6.94 -2.87 15.91
N GLY A 143 6.62 -2.18 16.99
CA GLY A 143 5.81 -0.96 17.02
C GLY A 143 5.10 -0.86 18.37
N TYR A 144 5.00 0.34 18.93
CA TYR A 144 4.34 0.53 20.23
C TYR A 144 2.82 0.42 20.12
N THR A 145 2.26 0.76 18.95
CA THR A 145 0.84 0.63 18.65
C THR A 145 0.59 -0.30 17.45
N HIS A 146 -0.64 -0.79 17.33
CA HIS A 146 -1.07 -1.58 16.17
C HIS A 146 -0.86 -0.84 14.84
N GLY A 147 -1.10 0.48 14.84
CA GLY A 147 -0.89 1.32 13.67
C GLY A 147 0.57 1.52 13.32
N GLN A 148 1.43 1.79 14.31
CA GLN A 148 2.87 1.91 14.06
C GLN A 148 3.46 0.62 13.48
N ARG A 149 3.03 -0.54 13.98
CA ARG A 149 3.45 -1.84 13.43
C ARG A 149 3.06 -1.96 11.95
N VAL A 150 1.83 -1.58 11.59
CA VAL A 150 1.38 -1.58 10.20
C VAL A 150 2.24 -0.67 9.33
N VAL A 151 2.53 0.55 9.78
CA VAL A 151 3.37 1.51 9.02
C VAL A 151 4.78 0.96 8.82
N LEU A 152 5.39 0.40 9.86
CA LEU A 152 6.72 -0.21 9.79
C LEU A 152 6.76 -1.36 8.78
N VAL A 153 5.82 -2.31 8.87
CA VAL A 153 5.73 -3.45 7.95
C VAL A 153 5.51 -2.95 6.52
N ARG A 154 4.57 -2.02 6.30
CA ARG A 154 4.30 -1.43 4.98
C ARG A 154 5.54 -0.77 4.40
N ASN A 155 6.21 0.10 5.16
CA ASN A 155 7.40 0.82 4.70
C ASN A 155 8.52 -0.14 4.34
N CYS A 156 8.74 -1.20 5.13
CA CYS A 156 9.71 -2.24 4.81
C CYS A 156 9.37 -2.94 3.49
N ILE A 157 8.12 -3.35 3.30
CA ILE A 157 7.67 -4.01 2.07
C ILE A 157 7.92 -3.10 0.86
N LEU A 158 7.57 -1.81 0.96
CA LEU A 158 7.83 -0.84 -0.11
C LEU A 158 9.32 -0.70 -0.45
N GLN A 159 10.19 -0.63 0.57
CA GLN A 159 11.64 -0.56 0.35
C GLN A 159 12.16 -1.80 -0.37
N GLU A 160 11.71 -3.00 0.03
CA GLU A 160 12.13 -4.24 -0.61
C GLU A 160 11.60 -4.37 -2.04
N LEU A 161 10.37 -3.91 -2.32
CA LEU A 161 9.82 -3.85 -3.67
C LEU A 161 10.62 -2.88 -4.56
N LYS A 162 11.04 -1.72 -4.05
CA LYS A 162 11.92 -0.79 -4.77
C LYS A 162 13.23 -1.47 -5.19
N LYS A 163 13.87 -2.19 -4.27
CA LYS A 163 15.10 -2.95 -4.56
C LYS A 163 14.84 -4.03 -5.61
N PHE A 164 13.71 -4.72 -5.54
CA PHE A 164 13.32 -5.72 -6.51
C PHE A 164 13.17 -5.12 -7.93
N VAL A 165 12.44 -4.02 -8.08
CA VAL A 165 12.24 -3.34 -9.38
C VAL A 165 13.57 -2.87 -9.97
N GLN A 166 14.42 -2.24 -9.16
CA GLN A 166 15.76 -1.80 -9.60
C GLN A 166 16.60 -2.98 -10.13
N LYS A 167 16.54 -4.13 -9.44
CA LYS A 167 17.22 -5.36 -9.86
C LYS A 167 16.68 -5.91 -11.18
N GLN A 168 15.36 -5.88 -11.40
CA GLN A 168 14.76 -6.32 -12.67
C GLN A 168 15.12 -5.39 -13.83
N ASN A 169 15.09 -4.08 -13.61
CA ASN A 169 15.48 -3.10 -14.63
C ASN A 169 16.95 -3.26 -15.03
N GLY A 170 17.87 -3.42 -14.07
CA GLY A 170 19.29 -3.68 -14.35
C GLY A 170 19.53 -4.96 -15.18
N ARG A 171 18.76 -6.02 -14.92
CA ARG A 171 18.81 -7.26 -15.72
C ARG A 171 18.30 -7.06 -17.14
N ARG A 172 17.20 -6.31 -17.33
CA ARG A 172 16.66 -5.99 -18.67
C ARG A 172 17.68 -5.22 -19.50
N TYR A 173 18.35 -4.22 -18.93
CA TYR A 173 19.41 -3.47 -19.64
C TYR A 173 20.60 -4.35 -20.04
N SER A 174 21.01 -5.26 -19.16
CA SER A 174 22.15 -6.17 -19.43
C SER A 174 21.84 -7.15 -20.57
N ASN A 175 20.63 -7.69 -20.62
CA ASN A 175 20.21 -8.60 -21.69
C ASN A 175 20.07 -7.89 -23.05
N ASN A 176 19.67 -6.62 -23.06
CA ASN A 176 19.56 -5.83 -24.28
C ASN A 176 20.92 -5.39 -24.83
N LEU A 177 21.96 -5.26 -24.00
CA LEU A 177 23.32 -4.94 -24.47
C LEU A 177 24.02 -6.16 -25.07
N GLY A 178 23.75 -7.36 -24.58
CA GLY A 178 24.34 -8.61 -25.10
C GLY A 178 23.92 -8.96 -26.53
N THR A 179 22.80 -8.44 -27.03
CA THR A 179 22.31 -8.68 -28.39
C THR A 179 22.94 -7.76 -29.45
N TYR A 180 23.63 -6.68 -29.05
CA TYR A 180 24.30 -5.76 -29.99
C TYR A 180 25.75 -6.15 -30.31
N TYR A 181 26.35 -7.13 -29.62
CA TYR A 181 27.74 -7.55 -29.84
C TYR A 181 27.90 -8.83 -30.70
N HIS A 182 26.83 -9.26 -31.38
CA HIS A 182 26.86 -10.44 -32.27
C HIS A 182 26.48 -10.12 -33.73
N LYS A 183 26.84 -8.94 -34.23
CA LYS A 183 26.84 -8.64 -35.67
C LYS A 183 28.24 -8.34 -36.16
#